data_AF-A0A960UDI8-F1
#
_entry.id   AF-A0A960UDI8-F1
#
_cell.length_a   1.000
_cell.length_b   1.000
_cell.length_c   1.000
_cell.angle_alpha   90.00
_cell.angle_beta   90.00
_cell.angle_gamma   90.00
#
_symmetry.space_group_name_H-M   'P 1'
#
loop_
_entity.id
_entity.type
_entity.pdbx_description
1 polymer ?
#
loop_
_entity_poly.entity_id
_entity_poly.type
_entity_poly.pdbx_seq_one_letter_code
_entity_poly.pdbx_strand_id
1 'polypeptide(L)'
;MTAQTVTCPGCGGTFTVPPSLMEKGELRVRCPRCDTRFRLRWRQGAEPPPALPEPSESPEVAPPAAESAASTAGPPDPAPDPEREQRRLERRARRLARALAEELLQGPGRRARRDTALAAGRLLAEFGPEIQRAWRVYVEKVGEDFARTHPQFRDAFNEIVADGHPLF
;
A
#
# COMPACT_ATOMS: atom_id res chain seq x y z
N MET A 1 -17.05 -21.15 22.23
CA MET A 1 -16.28 -19.96 21.82
C MET A 1 -16.83 -19.49 20.48
N THR A 2 -17.27 -18.23 20.38
CA THR A 2 -17.87 -17.66 19.16
C THR A 2 -16.79 -17.27 18.16
N ALA A 3 -17.10 -17.36 16.86
CA ALA A 3 -16.21 -16.87 15.81
C ALA A 3 -16.18 -15.33 15.82
N GLN A 4 -15.01 -14.73 15.58
CA GLN A 4 -14.85 -13.28 15.62
C GLN A 4 -14.72 -12.71 14.21
N THR A 5 -15.52 -11.69 13.92
CA THR A 5 -15.42 -10.91 12.68
C THR A 5 -14.29 -9.90 12.80
N VAL A 6 -13.40 -9.88 11.81
CA VAL A 6 -12.22 -9.02 11.75
C VAL A 6 -12.27 -8.15 10.51
N THR A 7 -12.04 -6.85 10.68
CA THR A 7 -11.96 -5.88 9.58
C THR A 7 -10.51 -5.77 9.07
N CYS A 8 -10.31 -5.85 7.75
CA CYS A 8 -9.00 -5.65 7.15
C CYS A 8 -8.61 -4.15 7.11
N PRO A 9 -7.44 -3.74 7.63
CA PRO A 9 -6.99 -2.35 7.56
C PRO A 9 -6.64 -1.87 6.14
N GLY A 10 -6.42 -2.78 5.18
CA GLY A 10 -6.03 -2.42 3.82
C GLY A 10 -7.18 -2.17 2.84
N CYS A 11 -8.38 -2.70 3.11
CA CYS A 11 -9.54 -2.51 2.22
C CYS A 11 -10.90 -2.37 2.94
N GLY A 12 -10.92 -2.34 4.27
CA GLY A 12 -12.17 -2.33 5.05
C GLY A 12 -12.98 -3.64 5.00
N GLY A 13 -12.55 -4.64 4.22
CA GLY A 13 -13.26 -5.90 4.08
C GLY A 13 -13.26 -6.71 5.38
N THR A 14 -14.45 -7.09 5.84
CA THR A 14 -14.65 -7.99 6.98
C THR A 14 -14.50 -9.45 6.58
N PHE A 15 -13.95 -10.28 7.48
CA PHE A 15 -13.91 -11.73 7.34
C PHE A 15 -13.91 -12.40 8.73
N THR A 16 -14.37 -13.65 8.78
CA THR A 16 -14.50 -14.40 10.03
C THR A 16 -13.23 -15.21 10.31
N VAL A 17 -12.69 -15.10 11.52
CA VAL A 17 -11.55 -15.93 11.98
C VAL A 17 -12.08 -17.05 12.89
N PRO A 18 -11.73 -18.33 12.64
CA PRO A 18 -12.14 -19.43 13.51
C PRO A 18 -11.39 -19.40 14.86
N PRO A 19 -12.03 -19.83 15.96
CA PRO A 19 -11.45 -19.72 17.31
C PRO A 19 -10.16 -20.55 17.48
N SER A 20 -9.99 -21.64 16.76
CA SER A 20 -8.78 -22.49 16.74
C SER A 20 -7.50 -21.78 16.26
N LEU A 21 -7.61 -20.59 15.67
CA LEU A 21 -6.46 -19.76 15.30
C LEU A 21 -6.18 -18.62 16.30
N MET A 22 -7.04 -18.43 17.32
CA MET A 22 -6.95 -17.34 18.31
C MET A 22 -6.20 -17.74 19.59
N GLU A 23 -6.05 -19.05 19.84
CA GLU A 23 -5.43 -19.62 21.04
C GLU A 23 -3.97 -19.16 21.25
N LYS A 24 -3.27 -18.78 20.17
CA LYS A 24 -1.85 -18.38 20.20
C LYS A 24 -1.60 -16.91 20.53
N GLY A 25 -2.63 -16.11 20.82
CA GLY A 25 -2.52 -14.69 21.24
C GLY A 25 -2.10 -13.70 20.14
N GLU A 26 -1.23 -14.10 19.20
CA GLU A 26 -0.90 -13.37 17.96
C GLU A 26 -1.12 -14.27 16.73
N LEU A 27 -1.90 -13.79 15.75
CA LEU A 27 -2.08 -14.44 14.45
C LEU A 27 -1.70 -13.48 13.32
N ARG A 28 -0.92 -13.98 12.36
CA ARG A 28 -0.65 -13.31 11.09
C ARG A 28 -1.71 -13.72 10.07
N VAL A 29 -2.57 -12.78 9.67
CA VAL A 29 -3.64 -13.05 8.69
C VAL A 29 -3.35 -12.33 7.38
N ARG A 30 -3.65 -13.00 6.26
CA ARG A 30 -3.67 -12.44 4.91
C ARG A 30 -5.14 -12.18 4.54
N CYS A 31 -5.48 -10.95 4.20
CA CYS A 31 -6.83 -10.64 3.74
C CYS A 31 -7.12 -11.32 2.39
N PRO A 32 -8.25 -12.05 2.24
CA PRO A 32 -8.59 -12.69 0.97
C PRO A 32 -9.04 -11.71 -0.13
N ARG A 33 -9.36 -10.44 0.21
CA ARG A 33 -9.84 -9.44 -0.76
C ARG A 33 -8.76 -8.53 -1.34
N CYS A 34 -7.66 -8.30 -0.61
CA CYS A 34 -6.62 -7.33 -1.01
C CYS A 34 -5.19 -7.76 -0.69
N ASP A 35 -4.98 -9.02 -0.27
CA ASP A 35 -3.69 -9.60 0.10
C ASP A 35 -2.91 -8.91 1.23
N THR A 36 -3.46 -7.87 1.85
CA THR A 36 -2.87 -7.18 3.00
C THR A 36 -2.61 -8.18 4.12
N ARG A 37 -1.34 -8.26 4.54
CA ARG A 37 -0.89 -9.12 5.65
C ARG A 37 -0.79 -8.27 6.91
N PHE A 38 -1.54 -8.63 7.94
CA PHE A 38 -1.56 -7.89 9.20
C PHE A 38 -1.55 -8.84 10.41
N ARG A 39 -1.22 -8.29 11.58
CA ARG A 39 -1.14 -9.01 12.84
C ARG A 39 -2.36 -8.70 13.68
N LEU A 40 -3.08 -9.75 14.06
CA LEU A 40 -4.10 -9.69 15.09
C LEU A 40 -3.45 -10.08 16.41
N ARG A 41 -3.68 -9.27 17.44
CA ARG A 41 -3.33 -9.55 18.82
C ARG A 41 -4.60 -9.57 19.63
N TRP A 42 -4.84 -10.64 20.36
CA TRP A 42 -5.98 -10.75 21.27
C TRP A 42 -5.48 -10.73 22.69
N ARG A 43 -6.04 -9.86 23.53
CA ARG A 43 -5.88 -9.96 24.98
C ARG A 43 -6.74 -11.13 25.46
N GLN A 44 -6.11 -12.25 25.78
CA GLN A 44 -6.73 -13.26 26.62
C GLN A 44 -6.78 -12.71 28.06
N GLY A 45 -7.92 -12.83 28.74
CA GLY A 45 -8.06 -12.53 30.16
C GLY A 45 -7.72 -11.10 30.58
N ALA A 46 -8.69 -10.18 30.49
CA ALA A 46 -8.70 -9.03 31.38
C ALA A 46 -9.23 -9.49 32.75
N GLU A 47 -8.33 -10.01 33.60
CA GLU A 47 -8.60 -10.02 35.04
C GLU A 47 -8.57 -8.56 35.51
N PRO A 48 -9.64 -8.04 36.15
CA PRO A 48 -9.67 -6.64 36.55
C PRO A 48 -8.62 -6.41 37.65
N PRO A 49 -7.73 -5.41 37.53
CA PRO A 49 -6.81 -5.08 38.60
C PRO A 49 -7.61 -4.67 39.85
N PRO A 50 -7.23 -5.12 41.05
CA PRO A 50 -7.89 -4.68 42.28
C PRO A 50 -7.70 -3.17 42.45
N ALA A 51 -8.80 -2.42 42.52
CA ALA A 51 -8.78 -0.99 42.78
C ALA A 51 -8.38 -0.71 44.24
N LEU A 52 -7.45 0.21 44.46
CA LEU A 52 -7.19 1.04 45.65
C LEU A 52 -6.13 2.11 45.25
N PRO A 53 -5.99 3.25 45.96
CA PRO A 53 -6.44 4.52 45.39
C PRO A 53 -5.32 5.46 44.91
N GLU A 54 -5.70 6.47 44.11
CA GLU A 54 -4.90 7.64 43.76
C GLU A 54 -4.57 8.50 45.00
N PRO A 55 -3.47 9.27 45.00
CA PRO A 55 -3.62 10.67 44.58
C PRO A 55 -2.43 11.33 43.84
N SER A 56 -2.76 12.44 43.17
CA SER A 56 -1.97 13.65 42.90
C SER A 56 -0.75 13.65 41.95
N GLU A 57 -1.01 14.32 40.82
CA GLU A 57 -0.30 15.50 40.30
C GLU A 57 1.02 15.36 39.49
N SER A 58 0.92 15.87 38.26
CA SER A 58 1.97 16.25 37.28
C SER A 58 3.04 17.21 37.85
N PRO A 59 4.24 17.36 37.24
CA PRO A 59 4.53 17.36 35.79
C PRO A 59 5.83 16.58 35.38
N GLU A 60 6.49 16.69 34.21
CA GLU A 60 6.35 17.59 33.04
C GLU A 60 6.86 16.96 31.70
N VAL A 61 6.50 17.60 30.57
CA VAL A 61 7.15 17.67 29.23
C VAL A 61 8.18 16.61 28.78
N ALA A 62 7.90 15.96 27.64
CA ALA A 62 8.81 15.84 26.48
C ALA A 62 8.05 15.40 25.20
N PRO A 63 8.39 15.92 23.99
CA PRO A 63 7.73 15.56 22.73
C PRO A 63 8.31 14.28 22.07
N PRO A 64 7.53 13.57 21.23
CA PRO A 64 8.03 12.43 20.46
C PRO A 64 8.76 12.87 19.18
N ALA A 65 10.05 13.17 19.30
CA ALA A 65 11.00 12.93 18.20
C ALA A 65 11.36 11.44 18.25
N ALA A 66 10.92 10.62 17.28
CA ALA A 66 11.55 10.39 15.99
C ALA A 66 12.56 9.21 16.02
N GLU A 67 12.55 8.45 14.92
CA GLU A 67 13.56 7.47 14.48
C GLU A 67 13.65 6.07 15.12
N SER A 68 13.35 5.08 14.26
CA SER A 68 14.17 3.91 13.94
C SER A 68 14.66 2.98 15.06
N ALA A 69 13.99 1.82 15.18
CA ALA A 69 14.68 0.54 15.37
C ALA A 69 13.98 -0.63 14.65
N ALA A 70 14.66 -1.11 13.61
CA ALA A 70 14.85 -2.52 13.21
C ALA A 70 13.62 -3.43 13.04
N SER A 71 13.25 -3.79 11.81
CA SER A 71 13.88 -4.91 11.07
C SER A 71 14.20 -6.15 11.92
N THR A 72 13.22 -7.04 12.10
CA THR A 72 13.48 -8.41 12.53
C THR A 72 13.89 -9.24 11.33
N ALA A 73 15.13 -9.74 11.32
CA ALA A 73 15.69 -10.56 10.26
C ALA A 73 14.86 -11.82 9.98
N GLY A 74 14.75 -12.18 8.69
CA GLY A 74 14.28 -13.49 8.27
C GLY A 74 15.40 -14.54 8.32
N PRO A 75 15.08 -15.83 8.12
CA PRO A 75 16.09 -16.89 7.93
C PRO A 75 17.01 -16.57 6.73
N PRO A 76 18.23 -17.15 6.69
CA PRO A 76 19.28 -16.73 5.75
C PRO A 76 18.80 -16.73 4.30
N ASP A 77 19.07 -15.63 3.59
CA ASP A 77 18.69 -15.49 2.19
C ASP A 77 19.40 -16.56 1.34
N PRO A 78 18.66 -17.35 0.53
CA PRO A 78 19.30 -18.08 -0.55
C PRO A 78 19.93 -17.08 -1.53
N ALA A 79 21.00 -17.50 -2.21
CA ALA A 79 21.71 -16.69 -3.20
C ALA A 79 20.76 -15.97 -4.18
N PRO A 80 21.12 -14.76 -4.67
CA PRO A 80 20.23 -13.95 -5.50
C PRO A 80 19.90 -14.66 -6.80
N ASP A 81 18.73 -15.29 -6.83
CA ASP A 81 18.07 -15.77 -8.04
C ASP A 81 17.69 -14.55 -8.89
N PRO A 82 18.32 -14.34 -10.06
CA PRO A 82 18.14 -13.12 -10.85
C PRO A 82 16.72 -12.99 -11.40
N GLU A 83 16.05 -14.13 -11.61
CA GLU A 83 14.68 -14.21 -12.12
C GLU A 83 13.67 -13.84 -11.00
N ARG A 84 13.97 -14.22 -9.75
CA ARG A 84 13.25 -13.80 -8.54
C ARG A 84 13.44 -12.30 -8.27
N GLU A 85 14.62 -11.74 -8.57
CA GLU A 85 14.90 -10.31 -8.48
C GLU A 85 14.18 -9.50 -9.57
N GLN A 86 14.27 -9.90 -10.84
CA GLN A 86 13.51 -9.29 -11.94
C GLN A 86 12.00 -9.25 -11.61
N ARG A 87 11.41 -10.39 -11.19
CA ARG A 87 10.01 -10.43 -10.74
C ARG A 87 9.69 -9.52 -9.55
N ARG A 88 10.66 -9.22 -8.67
CA ARG A 88 10.48 -8.21 -7.60
C ARG A 88 10.50 -6.79 -8.19
N LEU A 89 11.40 -6.51 -9.13
CA LEU A 89 11.50 -5.23 -9.84
C LEU A 89 10.22 -4.95 -10.64
N GLU A 90 9.73 -5.88 -11.45
CA GLU A 90 8.45 -5.76 -12.19
C GLU A 90 7.27 -5.42 -11.26
N ARG A 91 7.13 -6.15 -10.14
CA ARG A 91 6.08 -5.90 -9.15
C ARG A 91 6.26 -4.55 -8.44
N ARG A 92 7.49 -4.06 -8.26
CA ARG A 92 7.77 -2.72 -7.72
C ARG A 92 7.41 -1.65 -8.75
N ALA A 93 7.85 -1.83 -10.00
CA ALA A 93 7.61 -0.93 -11.12
C ALA A 93 6.11 -0.78 -11.42
N ARG A 94 5.34 -1.87 -11.51
CA ARG A 94 3.88 -1.82 -11.70
C ARG A 94 3.18 -1.05 -10.57
N ARG A 95 3.59 -1.24 -9.32
CA ARG A 95 3.02 -0.50 -8.17
C ARG A 95 3.39 0.99 -8.21
N LEU A 96 4.63 1.32 -8.56
CA LEU A 96 5.08 2.69 -8.73
C LEU A 96 4.31 3.41 -9.85
N ALA A 97 4.16 2.77 -11.02
CA ALA A 97 3.43 3.33 -12.15
C ALA A 97 1.96 3.62 -11.80
N ARG A 98 1.28 2.69 -11.11
CA ARG A 98 -0.10 2.91 -10.63
C ARG A 98 -0.19 4.06 -9.63
N ALA A 99 0.71 4.13 -8.65
CA ALA A 99 0.75 5.24 -7.70
C ALA A 99 0.95 6.59 -8.41
N LEU A 100 1.81 6.68 -9.42
CA LEU A 100 2.01 7.90 -10.23
C LEU A 100 0.79 8.27 -11.09
N ALA A 101 0.07 7.28 -11.61
CA ALA A 101 -1.18 7.48 -12.34
C ALA A 101 -2.32 7.97 -11.41
N GLU A 102 -2.39 7.43 -10.20
CA GLU A 102 -3.33 7.86 -9.15
C GLU A 102 -3.01 9.28 -8.68
N GLU A 103 -1.73 9.60 -8.41
CA GLU A 103 -1.23 10.94 -8.06
C GLU A 103 -1.62 12.00 -9.11
N LEU A 104 -1.55 11.65 -10.40
CA LEU A 104 -1.99 12.52 -11.50
C LEU A 104 -3.49 12.85 -11.47
N LEU A 105 -4.30 12.01 -10.80
CA LEU A 105 -5.73 12.23 -10.59
C LEU A 105 -6.08 12.74 -9.19
N GLN A 106 -5.09 12.82 -8.28
CA GLN A 106 -5.25 13.44 -6.97
C GLN A 106 -5.18 14.98 -7.09
N GLY A 107 -6.06 15.66 -6.36
CA GLY A 107 -6.23 17.11 -6.38
C GLY A 107 -7.64 17.55 -6.81
N PRO A 108 -8.05 18.77 -6.44
CA PRO A 108 -9.39 19.27 -6.73
C PRO A 108 -9.66 19.35 -8.24
N GLY A 109 -10.82 18.85 -8.67
CA GLY A 109 -11.27 18.92 -10.06
C GLY A 109 -10.50 18.06 -11.09
N ARG A 110 -9.37 17.44 -10.74
CA ARG A 110 -8.53 16.71 -11.72
C ARG A 110 -9.22 15.52 -12.36
N ARG A 111 -10.08 14.80 -11.61
CA ARG A 111 -10.90 13.71 -12.16
C ARG A 111 -11.93 14.22 -13.19
N ALA A 112 -12.68 15.28 -12.87
CA ALA A 112 -13.60 15.89 -13.84
C ALA A 112 -12.87 16.44 -15.09
N ARG A 113 -11.66 17.01 -14.92
CA ARG A 113 -10.81 17.42 -16.04
C ARG A 113 -10.33 16.22 -16.87
N ARG A 114 -9.97 15.10 -16.24
CA ARG A 114 -9.66 13.81 -16.92
C ARG A 114 -10.86 13.38 -17.76
N ASP A 115 -12.04 13.29 -17.17
CA ASP A 115 -13.24 12.78 -17.83
C ASP A 115 -13.62 13.65 -19.04
N THR A 116 -13.54 14.97 -18.88
CA THR A 116 -13.75 15.95 -19.97
C THR A 116 -12.70 15.80 -21.08
N ALA A 117 -11.42 15.62 -20.71
CA ALA A 117 -10.33 15.45 -21.66
C ALA A 117 -10.37 14.09 -22.38
N LEU A 118 -10.82 13.03 -21.71
CA LEU A 118 -11.03 11.69 -22.26
C LEU A 118 -12.17 11.73 -23.30
N ALA A 119 -13.33 12.27 -22.92
CA ALA A 119 -14.48 12.42 -23.81
C ALA A 119 -14.17 13.30 -25.04
N ALA A 120 -13.30 14.31 -24.88
CA ALA A 120 -12.86 15.17 -25.97
C ALA A 120 -11.68 14.61 -26.79
N GLY A 121 -11.10 13.45 -26.44
CA GLY A 121 -9.89 12.91 -27.09
C GLY A 121 -8.63 13.77 -26.87
N ARG A 122 -8.64 14.70 -25.91
CA ARG A 122 -7.56 15.67 -25.62
C ARG A 122 -6.73 15.33 -24.38
N LEU A 123 -6.81 14.10 -23.87
CA LEU A 123 -6.16 13.72 -22.62
C LEU A 123 -4.65 13.95 -22.61
N LEU A 124 -3.93 13.63 -23.70
CA LEU A 124 -2.50 13.91 -23.83
C LEU A 124 -2.18 15.41 -23.92
N ALA A 125 -3.08 16.25 -24.44
CA ALA A 125 -2.89 17.70 -24.47
C ALA A 125 -3.11 18.33 -23.10
N GLU A 126 -4.08 17.83 -22.33
CA GLU A 126 -4.44 18.35 -21.00
C GLU A 126 -3.50 17.85 -19.89
N PHE A 127 -3.03 16.60 -19.96
CA PHE A 127 -2.21 15.96 -18.91
C PHE A 127 -0.79 15.57 -19.36
N GLY A 128 -0.41 15.82 -20.61
CA GLY A 128 0.91 15.48 -21.16
C GLY A 128 2.10 15.95 -20.32
N PRO A 129 2.13 17.22 -19.84
CA PRO A 129 3.20 17.70 -18.95
C PRO A 129 3.30 16.91 -17.65
N GLU A 130 2.17 16.49 -17.07
CA GLU A 130 2.14 15.69 -15.85
C GLU A 130 2.53 14.23 -16.10
N ILE A 131 2.10 13.64 -17.21
CA ILE A 131 2.53 12.29 -17.60
C ILE A 131 4.03 12.27 -17.89
N GLN A 132 4.58 13.30 -18.54
CA GLN A 132 6.03 13.42 -18.79
C GLN A 132 6.85 13.65 -17.49
N ARG A 133 6.26 14.28 -16.46
CA ARG A 133 6.87 14.35 -15.13
C ARG A 133 6.84 12.98 -14.44
N ALA A 134 5.69 12.30 -14.46
CA ALA A 134 5.56 10.94 -13.92
C ALA A 134 6.52 9.94 -14.60
N TRP A 135 6.69 10.02 -15.92
CA TRP A 135 7.64 9.21 -16.67
C TRP A 135 9.09 9.42 -16.20
N ARG A 136 9.53 10.66 -16.01
CA ARG A 136 10.88 10.97 -15.49
C ARG A 136 11.09 10.37 -14.09
N VAL A 137 10.13 10.56 -13.18
CA VAL A 137 10.18 10.00 -11.81
C VAL A 137 10.13 8.46 -11.82
N TYR A 138 9.46 7.87 -12.80
CA TYR A 138 9.44 6.41 -12.99
C TYR A 138 10.81 5.91 -13.45
N VAL A 139 11.36 6.46 -14.54
CA VAL A 139 12.69 6.13 -15.08
C VAL A 139 13.78 6.26 -14.02
N GLU A 140 13.79 7.34 -13.25
CA GLU A 140 14.73 7.58 -12.14
C GLU A 140 14.70 6.45 -11.09
N LYS A 141 13.55 5.83 -10.85
CA LYS A 141 13.34 4.83 -9.80
C LYS A 141 13.43 3.37 -10.25
N VAL A 142 13.31 3.08 -11.55
CA VAL A 142 13.39 1.71 -12.10
C VAL A 142 14.56 1.50 -13.06
N GLY A 143 15.22 2.56 -13.52
CA GLY A 143 16.25 2.52 -14.56
C GLY A 143 15.67 2.72 -15.97
N GLU A 144 16.43 3.37 -16.85
CA GLU A 144 15.99 3.71 -18.21
C GLU A 144 15.79 2.47 -19.09
N ASP A 145 16.73 1.51 -19.06
CA ASP A 145 16.61 0.26 -19.80
C ASP A 145 15.34 -0.52 -19.42
N PHE A 146 15.06 -0.62 -18.12
CA PHE A 146 13.86 -1.30 -17.63
C PHE A 146 12.59 -0.58 -18.08
N ALA A 147 12.54 0.74 -17.91
CA ALA A 147 11.38 1.55 -18.28
C ALA A 147 11.08 1.50 -19.80
N ARG A 148 12.10 1.49 -20.65
CA ARG A 148 11.94 1.41 -22.12
C ARG A 148 11.53 0.00 -22.60
N THR A 149 11.97 -1.06 -21.91
CA THR A 149 11.74 -2.45 -22.34
C THR A 149 10.45 -3.07 -21.79
N HIS A 150 9.91 -2.57 -20.68
CA HIS A 150 8.75 -3.18 -20.03
C HIS A 150 7.51 -2.25 -20.04
N PRO A 151 6.29 -2.80 -20.25
CA PRO A 151 5.11 -1.98 -20.50
C PRO A 151 4.42 -1.46 -19.23
N GLN A 152 4.90 -1.74 -18.00
CA GLN A 152 4.08 -1.53 -16.80
C GLN A 152 3.72 -0.06 -16.52
N PHE A 153 4.49 0.90 -17.05
CA PHE A 153 4.09 2.32 -17.03
C PHE A 153 2.89 2.58 -17.94
N ARG A 154 3.01 2.22 -19.22
CA ARG A 154 1.94 2.37 -20.21
C ARG A 154 0.66 1.67 -19.76
N ASP A 155 0.77 0.42 -19.33
CA ASP A 155 -0.39 -0.39 -18.96
C ASP A 155 -1.12 0.23 -17.76
N ALA A 156 -0.40 0.72 -16.75
CA ALA A 156 -0.99 1.39 -15.60
C ALA A 156 -1.64 2.74 -15.97
N PHE A 157 -1.04 3.52 -16.87
CA PHE A 157 -1.60 4.81 -17.30
C PHE A 157 -2.84 4.62 -18.20
N ASN A 158 -2.81 3.64 -19.10
CA ASN A 158 -3.98 3.24 -19.89
C ASN A 158 -5.11 2.74 -18.96
N GLU A 159 -4.81 1.88 -17.98
CA GLU A 159 -5.78 1.37 -17.01
C GLU A 159 -6.43 2.48 -16.16
N ILE A 160 -5.64 3.40 -15.59
CA ILE A 160 -6.11 4.33 -14.54
C ILE A 160 -6.50 5.71 -15.10
N VAL A 161 -5.72 6.25 -16.05
CA VAL A 161 -5.93 7.61 -16.57
C VAL A 161 -6.83 7.58 -17.81
N ALA A 162 -6.82 6.49 -18.57
CA ALA A 162 -7.59 6.35 -19.81
C ALA A 162 -8.86 5.48 -19.69
N ASP A 163 -9.20 4.98 -18.49
CA ASP A 163 -10.28 4.00 -18.30
C ASP A 163 -10.16 2.79 -19.26
N GLY A 164 -8.93 2.28 -19.42
CA GLY A 164 -8.59 1.12 -20.25
C GLY A 164 -8.26 1.42 -21.72
N HIS A 165 -8.41 2.66 -22.19
CA HIS A 165 -8.09 3.02 -23.58
C HIS A 165 -6.57 3.14 -23.82
N PRO A 166 -6.06 2.81 -25.02
CA PRO A 166 -4.65 3.00 -25.35
C PRO A 166 -4.31 4.48 -25.54
N LEU A 167 -3.49 5.05 -24.65
CA LEU A 167 -2.90 6.39 -24.80
C LEU A 167 -1.55 6.39 -25.52
N PHE A 168 -0.90 5.23 -25.59
CA PHE A 168 0.46 5.00 -26.09
C PHE A 168 0.55 3.63 -26.80
#